data_AF-A0A857D9D6-F1
#
_entry.id   AF-A0A857D9D6-F1
#
_cell.length_a   1.000
_cell.length_b   1.000
_cell.length_c   1.000
_cell.angle_alpha   90.00
_cell.angle_beta   90.00
_cell.angle_gamma   90.00
#
_symmetry.space_group_name_H-M   'P 1'
#
loop_
_entity.id
_entity.type
_entity.pdbx_description
1 polymer ?
#
loop_
_entity_poly.entity_id
_entity_poly.type
_entity_poly.pdbx_seq_one_letter_code
_entity_poly.pdbx_strand_id
1 'polypeptide(L)'
;MILSKIPLLGDTDVSSTSTKLSPGKEDVENKRPRRRRGEGSGYFITTYSQKAKYGRKYLQIFYQVEFGKRKRSIYLAPEKVDRIRELDRMGRPIEEILEAIDFPKAREVLEEYQQFLRNKSVINPSNRSL
;
A
#
# COMPACT_ATOMS: atom_id res chain seq x y z
N MET A 1 17.53 -39.34 49.25
CA MET A 1 17.32 -38.55 48.02
C MET A 1 18.57 -38.69 47.17
N ILE A 2 18.48 -39.35 46.02
CA ILE A 2 19.64 -39.73 45.19
C ILE A 2 19.52 -38.96 43.88
N LEU A 3 20.49 -38.07 43.59
CA LEU A 3 20.63 -37.40 42.30
C LEU A 3 21.23 -38.38 41.28
N SER A 4 20.46 -38.77 40.28
CA SER A 4 20.98 -39.50 39.11
C SER A 4 21.52 -38.53 38.06
N LYS A 5 22.84 -38.59 37.90
CA LYS A 5 23.67 -37.95 36.87
C LYS A 5 23.57 -38.78 35.59
N ILE A 6 23.24 -38.17 34.45
CA ILE A 6 23.20 -38.85 33.14
C ILE A 6 24.40 -38.34 32.30
N PRO A 7 25.18 -39.22 31.67
CA PRO A 7 26.39 -38.85 30.93
C PRO A 7 26.07 -38.26 29.55
N LEU A 8 26.93 -37.31 29.14
CA LEU A 8 27.10 -36.84 27.76
C LEU A 8 28.06 -37.79 27.04
N LEU A 9 27.76 -38.15 25.78
CA LEU A 9 28.65 -38.08 24.61
C LEU A 9 28.09 -38.99 23.48
N GLY A 10 28.11 -38.48 22.26
CA GLY A 10 27.76 -39.21 21.06
C GLY A 10 28.07 -38.36 19.83
N ASP A 11 29.35 -38.21 19.53
CA ASP A 11 29.81 -37.70 18.24
C ASP A 11 29.31 -38.62 17.13
N THR A 12 28.63 -38.08 16.12
CA THR A 12 28.38 -38.81 14.87
C THR A 12 28.46 -37.82 13.71
N ASP A 13 29.54 -37.98 12.94
CA ASP A 13 29.81 -37.35 11.67
C ASP A 13 28.78 -37.82 10.62
N VAL A 14 27.88 -36.93 10.17
CA VAL A 14 27.01 -37.21 9.02
C VAL A 14 26.89 -35.97 8.11
N SER A 15 27.80 -35.97 7.13
CA SER A 15 27.63 -35.62 5.72
C SER A 15 26.57 -34.55 5.37
N SER A 16 27.05 -33.42 4.86
CA SER A 16 26.28 -32.42 4.13
C SER A 16 25.63 -33.03 2.88
N THR A 17 24.44 -33.61 3.01
CA THR A 17 23.60 -33.92 1.85
C THR A 17 22.61 -32.78 1.64
N SER A 18 22.93 -31.97 0.63
CA SER A 18 22.03 -31.04 -0.04
C SER A 18 20.76 -31.77 -0.46
N THR A 19 19.72 -31.71 0.38
CA THR A 19 18.37 -32.03 -0.06
C THR A 19 17.94 -30.87 -0.95
N LYS A 20 17.97 -31.10 -2.26
CA LYS A 20 17.34 -30.23 -3.26
C LYS A 20 15.90 -29.97 -2.82
N LEU A 21 15.67 -28.79 -2.27
CA LEU A 21 14.34 -28.19 -2.25
C LEU A 21 13.98 -27.98 -3.72
N SER A 22 13.13 -28.85 -4.25
CA SER A 22 12.32 -28.54 -5.42
C SER A 22 11.83 -27.09 -5.29
N PRO A 23 11.86 -26.27 -6.36
CA PRO A 23 11.27 -24.95 -6.28
C PRO A 23 9.78 -25.16 -6.05
N GLY A 24 9.37 -25.06 -4.79
CA GLY A 24 7.98 -24.90 -4.44
C GLY A 24 7.51 -23.71 -5.24
N LYS A 25 6.42 -23.89 -5.98
CA LYS A 25 5.64 -22.77 -6.50
C LYS A 25 4.98 -22.10 -5.30
N GLU A 26 5.79 -21.56 -4.40
CA GLU A 26 5.36 -20.73 -3.29
C GLU A 26 5.07 -19.38 -3.92
N ASP A 27 3.76 -19.15 -4.06
CA ASP A 27 3.10 -17.88 -4.25
C ASP A 27 3.93 -16.87 -5.04
N VAL A 28 3.63 -16.76 -6.34
CA VAL A 28 3.85 -15.51 -7.06
C VAL A 28 3.26 -14.43 -6.17
N GLU A 29 4.09 -13.73 -5.40
CA GLU A 29 3.70 -12.56 -4.63
C GLU A 29 2.86 -11.76 -5.61
N ASN A 30 1.55 -11.61 -5.34
CA ASN A 30 0.67 -10.81 -6.17
C ASN A 30 1.11 -9.35 -5.99
N LYS A 31 2.21 -8.98 -6.67
CA LYS A 31 2.79 -7.65 -6.63
C LYS A 31 1.72 -6.73 -7.19
N ARG A 32 1.30 -5.76 -6.38
CA ARG A 32 0.28 -4.79 -6.77
C ARG A 32 0.66 -4.21 -8.13
N PRO A 33 -0.28 -4.12 -9.09
CA PRO A 33 0.01 -3.54 -10.39
C PRO A 33 0.62 -2.15 -10.21
N ARG A 34 1.78 -1.91 -10.83
CA ARG A 34 2.45 -0.62 -10.72
C ARG A 34 1.74 0.38 -11.63
N ARG A 35 1.21 1.46 -11.05
CA ARG A 35 0.62 2.59 -11.81
C ARG A 35 1.64 3.19 -12.80
N ARG A 36 1.16 3.81 -13.89
CA ARG A 36 2.06 4.36 -14.92
C ARG A 36 2.92 5.48 -14.33
N ARG A 37 4.16 5.58 -14.81
CA ARG A 37 5.11 6.59 -14.30
C ARG A 37 4.56 8.00 -14.49
N GLY A 38 4.52 8.76 -13.40
CA GLY A 38 4.16 10.18 -13.42
C GLY A 38 2.66 10.48 -13.43
N GLU A 39 1.79 9.50 -13.19
CA GLU A 39 0.37 9.71 -12.82
C GLU A 39 0.20 9.98 -11.32
N GLY A 40 1.30 10.01 -10.57
CA GLY A 40 1.25 10.10 -9.11
C GLY A 40 1.16 8.72 -8.46
N SER A 41 1.10 8.71 -7.13
CA SER A 41 0.97 7.50 -6.33
C SER A 41 -0.06 7.70 -5.23
N GLY A 42 -0.60 6.60 -4.73
CA GLY A 42 -1.64 6.58 -3.72
C GLY A 42 -1.41 5.43 -2.75
N TYR A 43 -1.58 5.67 -1.45
CA TYR A 43 -1.39 4.66 -0.42
C TYR A 43 -2.16 4.98 0.86
N PHE A 44 -2.38 3.97 1.70
CA PHE A 44 -3.09 4.13 2.97
C PHE A 44 -2.14 4.54 4.09
N ILE A 45 -2.63 5.40 4.97
CA ILE A 45 -2.02 5.66 6.28
C ILE A 45 -3.08 5.42 7.35
N THR A 46 -2.66 4.88 8.48
CA THR A 46 -3.50 4.77 9.66
C THR A 46 -2.87 5.57 10.78
N THR A 47 -3.61 6.50 11.37
CA THR A 47 -3.15 7.35 12.46
C THR A 47 -4.20 7.39 13.57
N TYR A 48 -3.79 7.72 14.80
CA TYR A 48 -4.74 7.98 15.87
C TYR A 48 -5.27 9.41 15.80
N SER A 49 -6.51 9.59 16.20
CA SER A 49 -7.12 10.91 16.36
C SER A 49 -6.26 11.78 17.29
N GLN A 50 -6.05 13.04 16.90
CA GLN A 50 -5.27 13.98 17.72
C GLN A 50 -5.96 14.24 19.07
N LYS A 51 -7.29 14.33 19.04
CA LYS A 51 -8.14 14.52 20.22
C LYS A 51 -8.80 13.21 20.61
N ALA A 52 -8.84 12.93 21.91
CA ALA A 52 -9.60 11.82 22.47
C ALA A 52 -11.09 12.22 22.58
N LYS A 53 -11.99 11.29 22.30
CA LYS A 53 -13.42 11.42 22.58
C LYS A 53 -13.77 10.40 23.67
N TYR A 54 -14.41 10.85 24.75
CA TYR A 54 -14.70 10.00 25.93
C TYR A 54 -13.47 9.26 26.48
N GLY A 55 -12.33 9.96 26.55
CA GLY A 55 -11.07 9.39 27.04
C GLY A 55 -10.37 8.41 26.09
N ARG A 56 -10.91 8.14 24.90
CA ARG A 56 -10.32 7.21 23.93
C ARG A 56 -9.95 7.92 22.63
N LYS A 57 -8.74 7.64 22.13
CA LYS A 57 -8.34 7.99 20.76
C LYS A 57 -8.86 6.91 19.82
N TYR A 58 -9.32 7.31 18.64
CA TYR A 58 -9.82 6.40 17.63
C TYR A 58 -8.86 6.34 16.45
N LEU A 59 -8.82 5.18 15.80
CA LEU A 59 -8.05 5.00 14.57
C LEU A 59 -8.75 5.74 13.43
N GLN A 60 -7.96 6.47 12.65
CA GLN A 60 -8.37 7.16 11.44
C GLN A 60 -7.55 6.62 10.29
N ILE A 61 -8.24 6.25 9.22
CA ILE A 61 -7.61 5.77 8.00
C ILE A 61 -7.69 6.89 6.98
N PHE A 62 -6.55 7.18 6.35
CA PHE A 62 -6.43 8.18 5.30
C PHE A 62 -5.92 7.51 4.03
N TYR A 63 -6.46 7.94 2.89
CA TYR A 63 -5.84 7.70 1.60
C TYR A 63 -4.97 8.90 1.25
N GLN A 64 -3.68 8.65 1.06
CA GLN A 64 -2.70 9.67 0.74
C GLN A 64 -2.32 9.58 -0.72
N VAL A 65 -2.46 10.71 -1.42
CA VAL A 65 -2.17 10.83 -2.84
C VAL A 65 -1.01 11.79 -3.02
N GLU A 66 -0.06 11.43 -3.89
CA GLU A 66 1.10 12.23 -4.23
C GLU A 66 1.17 12.46 -5.74
N PHE A 67 1.15 13.72 -6.18
CA PHE A 67 1.29 14.13 -7.57
C PHE A 67 1.93 15.52 -7.65
N GLY A 68 2.73 15.79 -8.69
CA GLY A 68 3.34 17.11 -8.88
C GLY A 68 4.17 17.61 -7.69
N LYS A 69 4.86 16.73 -6.96
CA LYS A 69 5.58 17.00 -5.70
C LYS A 69 4.69 17.47 -4.54
N ARG A 70 3.38 17.37 -4.67
CA ARG A 70 2.39 17.68 -3.64
C ARG A 70 1.85 16.39 -3.04
N LYS A 71 1.50 16.46 -1.77
CA LYS A 71 0.93 15.36 -1.00
C LYS A 71 -0.40 15.78 -0.39
N ARG A 72 -1.44 14.98 -0.59
CA ARG A 72 -2.79 15.24 -0.09
C ARG A 72 -3.27 14.03 0.70
N SER A 73 -3.79 14.25 1.90
CA SER A 73 -4.35 13.21 2.76
C SER A 73 -5.86 13.37 2.83
N ILE A 74 -6.59 12.30 2.54
CA ILE A 74 -8.05 12.30 2.49
C ILE A 74 -8.54 11.30 3.52
N TYR A 75 -9.40 11.74 4.44
CA TYR A 75 -10.01 10.85 5.42
C TYR A 75 -10.93 9.84 4.72
N LEU A 76 -10.84 8.57 5.12
CA LEU A 76 -11.75 7.53 4.67
C LEU A 76 -12.75 7.21 5.78
N ALA A 77 -14.04 7.32 5.43
CA ALA A 77 -15.09 6.76 6.28
C ALA A 77 -14.89 5.24 6.42
N PRO A 78 -15.11 4.64 7.60
CA PRO A 78 -14.88 3.23 7.85
C PRO A 78 -15.55 2.31 6.81
N GLU A 79 -16.79 2.61 6.40
CA GLU A 79 -17.52 1.82 5.41
C GLU A 79 -16.92 1.85 3.99
N LYS A 80 -16.06 2.83 3.68
CA LYS A 80 -15.40 2.96 2.38
C LYS A 80 -14.04 2.26 2.33
N VAL A 81 -13.43 1.99 3.48
CA VAL A 81 -12.02 1.54 3.56
C VAL A 81 -11.77 0.29 2.74
N ASP A 82 -12.63 -0.71 2.86
CA ASP A 82 -12.42 -1.99 2.17
C ASP A 82 -12.60 -1.87 0.66
N ARG A 83 -13.59 -1.08 0.22
CA ARG A 83 -13.77 -0.79 -1.20
C ARG A 83 -12.57 -0.06 -1.80
N ILE A 84 -12.05 0.94 -1.12
CA ILE A 84 -10.88 1.69 -1.61
C ILE A 84 -9.62 0.81 -1.61
N ARG A 85 -9.47 -0.09 -0.62
CA ARG A 85 -8.38 -1.08 -0.60
C ARG A 85 -8.45 -2.03 -1.79
N GLU A 86 -9.64 -2.47 -2.15
CA GLU A 86 -9.87 -3.32 -3.31
C GLU A 86 -9.43 -2.61 -4.61
N LEU A 87 -9.86 -1.36 -4.81
CA LEU A 87 -9.47 -0.55 -5.97
C LEU A 87 -7.96 -0.30 -6.03
N ASP A 88 -7.33 -0.04 -4.89
CA ASP A 88 -5.87 0.12 -4.81
C ASP A 88 -5.13 -1.17 -5.15
N ARG A 89 -5.60 -2.33 -4.64
CA ARG A 89 -5.04 -3.65 -4.97
C ARG A 89 -5.17 -3.99 -6.45
N MET A 90 -6.30 -3.63 -7.06
CA MET A 90 -6.53 -3.77 -8.49
C MET A 90 -5.69 -2.80 -9.33
N GLY A 91 -4.96 -1.87 -8.70
CA GLY A 91 -4.14 -0.89 -9.39
C GLY A 91 -4.96 0.13 -10.18
N ARG A 92 -6.21 0.41 -9.75
CA ARG A 92 -7.07 1.38 -10.44
C ARG A 92 -6.41 2.76 -10.48
N PRO A 93 -6.73 3.58 -11.50
CA PRO A 93 -6.25 4.95 -11.61
C PRO A 93 -6.59 5.77 -10.35
N ILE A 94 -5.74 6.75 -10.06
CA ILE A 94 -5.94 7.62 -8.89
C ILE A 94 -7.27 8.39 -8.99
N GLU A 95 -7.63 8.84 -10.19
CA GLU A 95 -8.92 9.49 -10.48
C GLU A 95 -10.11 8.64 -10.02
N GLU A 96 -10.18 7.38 -10.46
CA GLU A 96 -11.26 6.47 -10.08
C GLU A 96 -11.30 6.19 -8.56
N ILE A 97 -10.13 6.15 -7.91
CA ILE A 97 -10.07 5.98 -6.45
C ILE A 97 -10.59 7.23 -5.74
N LEU A 98 -10.23 8.43 -6.21
CA LEU A 98 -10.71 9.70 -5.66
C LEU A 98 -12.22 9.85 -5.84
N GLU A 99 -12.77 9.48 -7.00
CA GLU A 99 -14.20 9.43 -7.26
C GLU A 99 -14.91 8.45 -6.31
N ALA A 100 -14.36 7.25 -6.11
CA ALA A 100 -14.97 6.24 -5.24
C ALA A 100 -14.99 6.63 -3.75
N ILE A 101 -14.07 7.51 -3.31
CA ILE A 101 -14.09 8.06 -1.95
C ILE A 101 -15.32 8.95 -1.76
N ASP A 102 -15.70 9.72 -2.77
CA ASP A 102 -16.86 10.62 -2.80
C ASP A 102 -17.02 11.48 -1.52
N PHE A 103 -15.95 12.16 -1.14
CA PHE A 103 -15.92 13.07 0.01
C PHE A 103 -15.53 14.48 -0.46
N PRO A 104 -15.98 15.57 0.21
CA PRO A 104 -15.67 16.94 -0.25
C PRO A 104 -14.17 17.18 -0.49
N LYS A 105 -13.32 16.67 0.42
CA LYS A 105 -11.87 16.78 0.25
C LYS A 105 -11.33 15.95 -0.92
N ALA A 106 -11.94 14.80 -1.22
CA ALA A 106 -11.55 13.98 -2.36
C ALA A 106 -11.86 14.68 -3.69
N ARG A 107 -13.01 15.37 -3.78
CA ARG A 107 -13.41 16.15 -4.96
C ARG A 107 -12.44 17.30 -5.23
N GLU A 108 -12.06 18.06 -4.21
CA GLU A 108 -11.02 19.11 -4.33
C GLU A 108 -9.70 18.53 -4.84
N VAL A 109 -9.26 17.40 -4.28
CA VAL A 109 -8.01 16.75 -4.70
C VAL A 109 -8.10 16.19 -6.12
N LEU A 110 -9.28 15.71 -6.54
CA LEU A 110 -9.54 15.25 -7.90
C LEU A 110 -9.41 16.39 -8.91
N GLU A 111 -9.97 17.56 -8.62
CA GLU A 111 -9.82 18.75 -9.47
C GLU A 111 -8.35 19.20 -9.58
N GLU A 112 -7.63 19.26 -8.46
CA GLU A 112 -6.18 19.55 -8.46
C GLU A 112 -5.41 18.53 -9.32
N TYR A 113 -5.77 17.26 -9.21
CA TYR A 113 -5.14 16.17 -9.94
C TYR A 113 -5.41 16.26 -11.46
N GLN A 114 -6.66 16.51 -11.86
CA GLN A 114 -7.03 16.72 -13.26
C GLN A 114 -6.32 17.95 -13.85
N GLN A 115 -6.21 19.03 -13.09
CA GLN A 115 -5.45 20.21 -13.53
C GLN A 115 -3.95 19.89 -13.68
N PHE A 116 -3.37 19.11 -12.77
CA PHE A 116 -2.00 18.62 -12.89
C PHE A 116 -1.78 17.81 -14.18
N LEU A 117 -2.70 16.88 -14.49
CA LEU A 117 -2.64 16.09 -15.72
C LEU A 117 -2.75 16.95 -16.98
N ARG A 118 -3.67 17.92 -17.00
CA ARG A 118 -3.79 18.90 -18.09
C ARG A 118 -2.50 19.67 -18.30
N ASN A 119 -1.94 20.26 -17.24
CA ASN A 119 -0.71 21.05 -17.34
C ASN A 119 0.47 20.21 -17.83
N LYS A 120 0.57 18.95 -17.39
CA LYS A 120 1.60 18.02 -17.87
C LYS A 120 1.45 17.70 -19.35
N SER A 121 0.22 17.56 -19.86
CA SER A 121 -0.04 17.32 -21.28
C SER A 121 0.36 18.50 -22.16
N VAL A 122 0.25 19.73 -21.64
CA VAL A 122 0.66 20.97 -22.33
C VAL A 122 2.18 21.10 -22.36
N ILE A 123 2.87 20.68 -21.28
CA ILE A 123 4.34 20.77 -21.17
C ILE A 123 5.07 19.71 -22.03
N ASN A 124 4.42 18.60 -22.37
CA ASN A 124 4.95 17.56 -23.28
C ASN A 124 4.13 17.45 -24.58
N PRO A 125 4.25 18.42 -25.51
CA PRO A 125 3.53 18.36 -26.79
C PRO A 125 4.04 17.25 -27.74
N SER A 126 5.16 16.60 -27.46
CA SER A 126 5.86 15.68 -28.38
C SER A 126 5.27 14.27 -28.49
N ASN A 127 4.20 13.92 -27.77
CA ASN A 127 3.57 12.58 -27.87
C ASN A 127 2.20 12.57 -28.56
N ARG A 128 1.86 13.60 -29.33
CA ARG A 128 0.73 13.58 -30.28
C ARG A 128 1.24 13.63 -31.72
N SER A 129 1.82 12.52 -32.18
CA SER A 129 1.90 12.16 -33.61
C SER A 129 2.33 10.71 -33.72
N LEU A 130 1.36 9.82 -33.89
CA LEU A 130 1.16 8.94 -35.07
C LEU A 130 -0.12 8.13 -34.85
#